data_AF-A0A383A3N7-F1
#
_entry.id   AF-A0A383A3N7-F1
#
_cell.length_a   1.000
_cell.length_b   1.000
_cell.length_c   1.000
_cell.angle_alpha   90.00
_cell.angle_beta   90.00
_cell.angle_gamma   90.00
#
_symmetry.space_group_name_H-M   'P 1'
#
loop_
_entity.id
_entity.type
_entity.pdbx_description
1 polymer ?
#
loop_
_entity_poly.entity_id
_entity_poly.type
_entity_poly.pdbx_seq_one_letter_code
_entity_poly.pdbx_strand_id
1 'polypeptide(L)'
;MRNFFKENLELLHKKSPDTCSLLKNVIPENIYEILPSKCGTPTLSIICNDGKSRSLHSKYDPLEEAVRFIDSCVISESSNYILTGLGLGYHLTELVRKTSKNARIIVIEKNPSLVNL
;
A
#
# COMPACT_ATOMS: atom_id res chain seq x y z
N MET A 1 20.71 -10.11 -3.68
CA MET A 1 19.40 -9.90 -3.00
C MET A 1 18.62 -8.88 -3.81
N ARG A 2 17.32 -9.10 -4.01
CA ARG A 2 16.50 -8.23 -4.87
C ARG A 2 16.23 -6.90 -4.17
N ASN A 3 16.37 -5.76 -4.86
CA ASN A 3 16.05 -4.44 -4.31
C ASN A 3 14.76 -3.94 -4.95
N PHE A 4 13.63 -4.32 -4.35
CA PHE A 4 12.31 -3.97 -4.87
C PHE A 4 12.11 -2.46 -5.01
N PHE A 5 12.61 -1.66 -4.07
CA PHE A 5 12.46 -0.20 -4.13
C PHE A 5 13.11 0.39 -5.39
N LYS A 6 14.37 0.01 -5.68
CA LYS A 6 15.07 0.47 -6.89
C LYS A 6 14.35 0.03 -8.17
N GLU A 7 13.96 -1.25 -8.24
CA GLU A 7 13.23 -1.79 -9.40
C GLU A 7 11.90 -1.08 -9.63
N ASN A 8 11.16 -0.80 -8.56
CA ASN A 8 9.89 -0.07 -8.62
C ASN A 8 10.11 1.38 -9.08
N LEU A 9 11.17 2.05 -8.62
CA LEU A 9 11.52 3.39 -9.10
C LEU A 9 11.88 3.41 -10.59
N GLU A 10 12.55 2.37 -11.11
CA GLU A 10 12.84 2.25 -12.54
C GLU A 10 11.57 2.07 -13.39
N LEU A 11 10.59 1.32 -12.88
CA LEU A 11 9.26 1.19 -13.51
C LEU A 11 8.51 2.52 -13.49
N LEU A 12 8.49 3.21 -12.34
CA LEU A 12 7.88 4.52 -12.20
C LEU A 12 8.54 5.55 -13.10
N HIS A 13 9.87 5.55 -13.25
CA HIS A 13 10.57 6.46 -14.15
C HIS A 13 10.04 6.37 -15.60
N LYS A 14 9.63 5.18 -16.04
CA LYS A 14 9.09 4.97 -17.40
C LYS A 14 7.61 5.36 -17.54
N LYS A 15 6.83 5.32 -16.45
CA LYS A 15 5.36 5.47 -16.48
C LYS A 15 4.85 6.76 -15.84
N SER A 16 5.57 7.28 -14.86
CA SER A 16 5.31 8.53 -14.15
C SER A 16 6.63 9.12 -13.62
N PRO A 17 7.39 9.84 -14.47
CA PRO A 17 8.66 10.46 -14.09
C PRO A 17 8.53 11.42 -12.91
N ASP A 18 7.41 12.15 -12.80
CA ASP A 18 7.17 13.09 -11.71
C ASP A 18 7.01 12.36 -10.37
N THR A 19 6.22 11.27 -10.33
CA THR A 19 6.09 10.43 -9.13
C THR A 19 7.43 9.80 -8.76
N CYS A 20 8.18 9.32 -9.74
CA CYS A 20 9.53 8.78 -9.51
C CYS A 20 10.45 9.82 -8.86
N SER A 21 10.44 11.05 -9.38
CA SER A 21 11.28 12.15 -8.87
C SER A 21 10.85 12.61 -7.48
N LEU A 22 9.54 12.63 -7.20
CA LEU A 22 9.00 12.88 -5.88
C LEU A 22 9.52 11.82 -4.90
N LEU A 23 9.29 10.54 -5.18
CA LEU A 23 9.60 9.43 -4.28
C LEU A 23 11.11 9.23 -4.06
N LYS A 24 11.95 9.52 -5.05
CA LYS A 24 13.42 9.46 -4.93
C LYS A 24 13.99 10.36 -3.84
N ASN A 25 13.33 11.48 -3.57
CA ASN A 25 13.81 12.51 -2.63
C ASN A 25 13.07 12.47 -1.29
N VAL A 26 12.19 11.49 -1.08
CA VAL A 26 11.46 11.36 0.18
C VAL A 26 12.41 10.90 1.27
N ILE A 27 12.43 11.64 2.37
CA ILE A 27 13.16 11.25 3.58
C ILE A 27 12.32 10.19 4.30
N PRO A 28 12.87 8.98 4.55
CA PRO A 28 12.17 7.95 5.30
C PRO A 28 11.85 8.44 6.72
N GLU A 29 10.62 8.25 7.16
CA GLU A 29 10.21 8.51 8.53
C GLU A 29 10.25 7.20 9.33
N ASN A 30 10.92 7.22 10.48
CA ASN A 30 11.00 6.07 11.39
C ASN A 30 9.76 5.96 12.30
N ILE A 31 8.57 6.23 11.74
CA ILE A 31 7.30 6.18 12.47
C ILE A 31 6.48 4.93 12.13
N TYR A 32 6.96 4.11 11.20
CA TYR A 32 6.30 2.89 10.76
C TYR A 32 7.00 1.66 11.33
N GLU A 33 6.22 0.70 11.82
CA GLU A 33 6.71 -0.58 12.30
C GLU A 33 6.10 -1.70 11.47
N ILE A 34 6.96 -2.50 10.84
CA ILE A 34 6.58 -3.75 10.18
C ILE A 34 6.82 -4.89 11.16
N LEU A 35 5.76 -5.61 11.50
CA LEU A 35 5.77 -6.71 12.45
C LEU A 35 5.11 -7.94 11.80
N PRO A 36 5.42 -9.17 12.21
CA PRO A 36 4.61 -10.32 11.82
C PRO A 36 3.22 -10.23 12.45
N SER A 37 2.18 -10.52 11.67
CA SER A 37 0.83 -10.79 12.19
C SER A 37 0.79 -12.15 12.91
N LYS A 38 -0.35 -12.50 13.53
CA LYS A 38 -0.55 -13.84 14.12
C LYS A 38 -0.44 -14.96 13.08
N CYS A 39 -0.76 -14.71 11.81
CA CYS A 39 -0.58 -15.68 10.72
C CYS A 39 0.80 -15.61 10.05
N GLY A 40 1.70 -14.75 10.52
CA GLY A 40 3.08 -14.60 10.04
C GLY A 40 3.24 -13.63 8.86
N THR A 41 2.15 -13.17 8.24
CA THR A 41 2.21 -12.15 7.19
C THR A 41 2.60 -10.79 7.77
N PRO A 42 3.46 -9.99 7.11
CA PRO A 42 3.80 -8.66 7.58
C PRO A 42 2.56 -7.77 7.77
N THR A 43 2.46 -7.13 8.92
CA THR A 43 1.45 -6.13 9.26
C THR A 43 2.13 -4.80 9.58
N LEU A 44 1.40 -3.70 9.41
CA LEU A 44 1.92 -2.34 9.55
C LEU A 44 1.28 -1.65 10.75
N SER A 45 2.10 -0.99 11.56
CA SER A 45 1.65 -0.07 12.61
C SER A 45 2.36 1.28 12.46
N ILE A 46 1.77 2.31 13.05
CA ILE A 46 2.32 3.67 13.11
C ILE A 46 2.52 4.10 14.57
N ILE A 47 3.70 4.62 14.87
CA ILE A 47 4.04 5.24 16.16
C ILE A 47 3.48 6.66 16.15
N CYS A 48 2.51 6.91 17.03
CA CYS A 48 1.87 8.22 17.14
C CYS A 48 2.69 9.16 18.03
N ASN A 49 2.36 10.47 17.99
CA ASN A 49 3.02 11.50 18.79
C ASN A 49 2.92 11.26 20.32
N ASP A 50 1.95 10.46 20.77
CA ASP A 50 1.79 10.04 22.17
C ASP A 50 2.68 8.83 22.53
N GLY A 51 3.56 8.39 21.62
CA GLY A 51 4.42 7.23 21.76
C GLY A 51 3.71 5.89 21.59
N LYS A 52 2.40 5.87 21.32
CA LYS A 52 1.64 4.62 21.18
C LYS A 52 1.66 4.13 19.74
N SER A 53 1.87 2.82 19.58
CA SER A 53 1.76 2.14 18.29
C SER A 53 0.30 1.82 17.98
N ARG A 54 -0.17 2.24 16.79
CA ARG A 54 -1.53 1.98 16.29
C ARG A 54 -1.46 1.16 15.01
N SER A 55 -2.30 0.13 14.92
CA SER A 55 -2.40 -0.71 13.73
C SER A 55 -2.94 0.06 12.53
N LEU A 56 -2.25 -0.08 11.40
CA LEU A 56 -2.75 0.28 10.08
C LEU A 56 -3.33 -0.92 9.33
N HIS A 57 -2.83 -2.13 9.63
CA HIS A 57 -3.42 -3.40 9.20
C HIS A 57 -3.75 -4.30 10.39
N SER A 58 -4.54 -5.32 10.14
CA SER A 58 -4.89 -6.40 11.05
C SER A 58 -3.65 -7.03 11.66
N LYS A 59 -3.67 -7.16 12.99
CA LYS A 59 -2.66 -7.93 13.75
C LYS A 59 -2.83 -9.44 13.59
N TYR A 60 -3.96 -9.89 13.05
CA TYR A 60 -4.30 -11.32 12.92
C TYR A 60 -3.92 -11.83 11.53
N ASP A 61 -4.62 -11.32 10.51
CA ASP A 61 -4.40 -11.65 9.11
C ASP A 61 -4.71 -10.42 8.23
N PRO A 62 -3.67 -9.72 7.72
CA PRO A 62 -3.85 -8.54 6.89
C PRO A 62 -4.24 -8.88 5.44
N LEU A 63 -4.05 -10.12 4.98
CA LEU A 63 -4.50 -10.54 3.64
C LEU A 63 -6.00 -10.82 3.68
N GLU A 64 -6.48 -11.53 4.71
CA GLU A 64 -7.91 -11.77 4.87
C GLU A 64 -8.69 -10.47 5.09
N GLU A 65 -8.13 -9.51 5.84
CA GLU A 65 -8.68 -8.16 5.95
C GLU A 65 -8.83 -7.49 4.59
N ALA A 66 -7.79 -7.53 3.75
CA ALA A 66 -7.83 -6.96 2.41
C ALA A 66 -8.90 -7.61 1.51
N VAL A 67 -9.03 -8.94 1.57
CA VAL A 67 -10.07 -9.68 0.85
C VAL A 67 -11.46 -9.24 1.30
N ARG A 68 -11.72 -9.25 2.61
CA ARG A 68 -13.02 -8.83 3.17
C ARG A 68 -13.37 -7.38 2.81
N PHE A 69 -12.37 -6.50 2.83
CA PHE A 69 -12.55 -5.09 2.46
C PHE A 69 -12.97 -4.95 0.99
N ILE A 70 -12.24 -5.59 0.07
CA ILE A 70 -12.56 -5.51 -1.36
C ILE A 70 -13.87 -6.24 -1.71
N ASP A 71 -14.17 -7.37 -1.06
CA ASP A 71 -15.43 -8.11 -1.24
C ASP A 71 -16.66 -7.33 -0.78
N SER A 72 -16.50 -6.39 0.15
CA SER A 72 -17.57 -5.49 0.57
C SER A 72 -17.89 -4.40 -0.45
N CYS A 73 -17.05 -4.20 -1.46
CA CYS A 73 -17.22 -3.17 -2.49
C CYS A 73 -17.95 -3.73 -3.73
N VAL A 74 -18.73 -2.87 -4.39
CA VAL A 74 -19.30 -3.21 -5.72
C VAL A 74 -18.20 -3.06 -6.76
N ILE A 75 -17.87 -4.16 -7.44
CA ILE A 75 -16.85 -4.21 -8.51
C ILE A 75 -17.57 -4.44 -9.83
N SER A 76 -17.35 -3.56 -10.82
CA SER A 76 -17.89 -3.70 -12.16
C SER A 76 -16.82 -3.44 -13.21
N GLU A 77 -17.00 -3.99 -14.42
CA GLU A 77 -15.97 -4.03 -15.46
C GLU A 77 -15.49 -2.66 -15.95
N SER A 78 -16.28 -1.61 -15.76
CA SER A 78 -16.04 -0.23 -16.25
C SER A 78 -15.93 0.80 -15.12
N SER A 79 -15.69 0.35 -13.89
CA SER A 79 -15.54 1.24 -12.74
C SER A 79 -14.17 1.92 -12.66
N ASN A 80 -14.18 3.15 -12.17
CA ASN A 80 -12.99 3.82 -11.64
C ASN A 80 -12.96 3.63 -10.12
N TYR A 81 -11.80 3.26 -9.58
CA TYR A 81 -11.62 3.04 -8.15
C TYR A 81 -10.72 4.11 -7.56
N ILE A 82 -11.16 4.68 -6.44
CA ILE A 82 -10.34 5.58 -5.62
C ILE A 82 -10.05 4.83 -4.33
N LEU A 83 -8.77 4.61 -4.06
CA LEU A 83 -8.28 3.91 -2.90
C LEU A 83 -7.53 4.89 -2.00
N THR A 84 -8.06 5.12 -0.80
CA THR A 84 -7.47 6.02 0.19
C THR A 84 -6.63 5.23 1.18
N GLY A 85 -5.32 5.43 1.14
CA GLY A 85 -4.31 4.67 1.87
C GLY A 85 -3.73 3.54 1.01
N LEU A 86 -2.40 3.52 0.89
CA LEU A 86 -1.67 2.44 0.25
C LEU A 86 -1.35 1.34 1.26
N GLY A 87 -0.85 1.72 2.45
CA GLY A 87 -0.38 0.74 3.43
C GLY A 87 0.70 -0.17 2.84
N LEU A 88 0.60 -1.48 3.06
CA LEU A 88 1.51 -2.46 2.42
C LEU A 88 0.97 -2.94 1.05
N GLY A 89 -0.12 -2.34 0.57
CA GLY A 89 -0.67 -2.63 -0.76
C GLY A 89 -1.51 -3.91 -0.87
N TYR A 90 -1.89 -4.56 0.24
CA TYR A 90 -2.66 -5.81 0.19
C TYR A 90 -4.02 -5.64 -0.48
N HIS A 91 -4.79 -4.62 -0.08
CA HIS A 91 -6.08 -4.33 -0.67
C HIS A 91 -5.97 -3.79 -2.11
N LEU A 92 -4.89 -3.08 -2.46
CA LEU A 92 -4.61 -2.72 -3.85
C LEU A 92 -4.38 -3.98 -4.71
N THR A 93 -3.59 -4.93 -4.19
CA THR A 93 -3.32 -6.20 -4.87
C THR A 93 -4.61 -6.96 -5.10
N GLU A 94 -5.47 -7.04 -4.09
CA GLU A 94 -6.76 -7.72 -4.21
C GLU A 94 -7.71 -7.02 -5.19
N LEU A 95 -7.77 -5.68 -5.15
CA LEU A 95 -8.55 -4.90 -6.09
C LEU A 95 -8.10 -5.15 -7.55
N VAL A 96 -6.79 -5.15 -7.80
CA VAL A 96 -6.22 -5.44 -9.12
C VAL A 96 -6.59 -6.84 -9.60
N ARG A 97 -6.64 -7.84 -8.70
CA ARG A 97 -7.03 -9.22 -9.05
C ARG A 97 -8.49 -9.35 -9.46
N LYS A 98 -9.39 -8.55 -8.88
CA LYS A 98 -10.84 -8.63 -9.10
C LYS A 98 -11.36 -7.71 -10.19
N THR A 99 -10.57 -6.73 -10.63
CA THR A 99 -11.01 -5.74 -11.61
C THR A 99 -10.57 -6.07 -13.04
N SER A 100 -11.18 -5.40 -14.02
CA SER A 100 -10.84 -5.58 -15.42
C SER A 100 -9.53 -4.87 -15.77
N LYS A 101 -8.86 -5.28 -16.86
CA LYS A 101 -7.65 -4.60 -17.36
C LYS A 101 -7.88 -3.14 -17.77
N ASN A 102 -9.14 -2.76 -18.00
CA ASN A 102 -9.53 -1.40 -18.40
C ASN A 102 -9.89 -0.52 -17.19
N ALA A 103 -9.93 -1.09 -15.99
CA ALA A 103 -10.23 -0.33 -14.79
C ALA A 103 -9.13 0.68 -14.48
N ARG A 104 -9.54 1.88 -14.07
CA ARG A 104 -8.62 2.90 -13.57
C ARG A 104 -8.62 2.86 -12.05
N ILE A 105 -7.45 2.68 -11.46
CA ILE A 105 -7.26 2.72 -10.01
C ILE A 105 -6.43 3.97 -9.67
N ILE A 106 -6.95 4.79 -8.77
CA ILE A 106 -6.30 5.98 -8.23
C ILE A 106 -6.02 5.68 -6.76
N VAL A 107 -4.74 5.68 -6.38
CA VAL A 107 -4.33 5.48 -4.98
C VAL A 107 -3.89 6.82 -4.39
N ILE A 108 -4.43 7.16 -3.24
CA ILE A 108 -4.10 8.37 -2.50
C ILE A 108 -3.42 7.94 -1.20
N GLU A 109 -2.10 8.13 -1.11
CA GLU A 109 -1.34 7.92 0.12
C GLU A 109 -0.95 9.28 0.70
N LYS A 110 -1.21 9.47 2.00
CA LYS A 110 -0.94 10.73 2.69
C LYS A 110 0.55 10.92 2.93
N ASN A 111 1.25 9.86 3.36
CA ASN A 111 2.64 9.95 3.72
C ASN A 111 3.51 9.28 2.65
N PRO A 112 4.25 10.06 1.85
CA PRO A 112 5.09 9.48 0.81
C PRO A 112 6.25 8.66 1.39
N SER A 113 6.64 8.83 2.66
CA SER A 113 7.75 8.05 3.26
C SER A 113 7.46 6.56 3.36
N LEU A 114 6.17 6.18 3.34
CA LEU A 114 5.69 4.80 3.35
C LEU A 114 6.25 3.95 2.19
N VAL A 115 6.68 4.55 1.08
CA VAL A 115 7.23 3.78 -0.06
C VAL A 115 8.62 3.19 0.20
N ASN A 116 9.29 3.60 1.29
CA ASN A 116 10.65 3.16 1.65
C ASN A 116 10.65 1.97 2.63
N LEU A 117 9.48 1.42 2.96
CA LEU A 117 9.31 0.27 3.83
C LEU A 117 9.80 -1.05 3.21
#